data_AF-A0A962YAS2-F1
#
_entry.id   AF-A0A962YAS2-F1
#
_cell.length_a   1.000
_cell.length_b   1.000
_cell.length_c   1.000
_cell.angle_alpha   90.00
_cell.angle_beta   90.00
_cell.angle_gamma   90.00
#
_symmetry.space_group_name_H-M   'P 1'
#
loop_
_entity.id
_entity.type
_entity.pdbx_description
1 polymer ?
#
loop_
_entity_poly.entity_id
_entity_poly.type
_entity_poly.pdbx_seq_one_letter_code
_entity_poly.pdbx_strand_id
1 'polypeptide(L)'
;GAPLGADEIAATRAHIGWSYPPFEVPQSIYAGWDARAEGARREAAWQETFELYRQAYPELAAEFERRLAGELPADWSKHYADYIEQTVAAGASLATRSASQQALNALGPLLPEMLGGSADLTGSNNTNWQG
;
A
#
# COMPACT_ATOMS: atom_id res chain seq x y z
N GLY A 1 -2.52 24.57 18.31
CA GLY A 1 -1.71 24.62 17.09
C GLY A 1 -1.63 26.02 16.53
N ALA A 2 -1.13 26.97 17.32
CA ALA A 2 -0.75 28.31 16.86
C ALA A 2 0.76 28.46 17.05
N PRO A 3 1.46 29.32 16.29
CA PRO A 3 2.88 29.59 16.48
C PRO A 3 3.17 30.09 17.90
N LEU A 4 4.33 29.70 18.45
CA LEU A 4 4.76 30.13 19.79
C LEU A 4 5.01 31.65 19.85
N GLY A 5 5.40 32.26 18.73
CA GLY A 5 5.85 33.66 18.70
C GLY A 5 7.34 33.79 18.98
N ALA A 6 7.93 34.94 18.63
CA ALA A 6 9.38 35.13 18.64
C ALA A 6 9.99 35.01 20.05
N ASP A 7 9.34 35.62 21.05
CA ASP A 7 9.83 35.62 22.44
C ASP A 7 9.83 34.21 23.03
N GLU A 8 8.75 33.46 22.80
CA GLU A 8 8.61 32.10 23.29
C GLU A 8 9.58 31.13 22.58
N ILE A 9 9.85 31.33 21.27
CA ILE A 9 10.89 30.58 20.53
C ILE A 9 12.28 30.86 21.13
N ALA A 10 12.57 32.13 21.44
CA ALA A 10 13.86 32.50 22.04
C ALA A 10 14.03 31.89 23.44
N ALA A 11 12.99 31.96 24.29
CA ALA A 11 12.98 31.34 25.61
C ALA A 11 13.15 29.81 25.53
N THR A 12 12.45 29.16 24.60
CA THR A 12 12.56 27.71 24.38
C THR A 12 13.97 27.30 23.96
N ARG A 13 14.57 28.02 22.99
CA ARG A 13 15.95 27.75 22.54
C ARG A 13 16.96 27.85 23.67
N ALA A 14 16.85 28.90 24.49
CA ALA A 14 17.70 29.06 25.67
C ALA A 14 17.52 27.90 26.66
N HIS A 15 16.27 27.48 26.91
CA HIS A 15 15.96 26.39 27.83
C HIS A 15 16.54 25.02 27.39
N ILE A 16 16.48 24.70 26.10
CA ILE A 16 16.98 23.42 25.56
C ILE A 16 18.45 23.47 25.14
N GLY A 17 19.12 24.61 25.32
CA GLY A 17 20.52 24.81 24.91
C GLY A 17 20.73 24.82 23.39
N TRP A 18 19.72 25.23 22.61
CA TRP A 18 19.83 25.31 21.15
C TRP A 18 20.25 26.70 20.70
N SER A 19 21.53 26.85 20.34
CA SER A 19 22.11 28.13 19.93
C SER A 19 22.02 28.42 18.43
N TYR A 20 21.58 27.46 17.60
CA TYR A 20 21.57 27.63 16.15
C TYR A 20 20.35 28.44 15.68
N PRO A 21 20.52 29.31 14.67
CA PRO A 21 19.44 30.03 14.00
C PRO A 21 18.31 29.12 13.48
N PRO A 22 17.14 29.70 13.15
CA PRO A 22 16.09 28.95 12.45
C PRO A 22 16.63 28.24 11.21
N PHE A 23 16.34 26.94 11.10
CA PHE A 23 16.73 26.08 9.98
C PHE A 23 18.24 25.87 9.80
N GLU A 24 19.06 26.30 10.76
CA GLU A 24 20.48 25.94 10.80
C GLU A 24 20.65 24.69 11.66
N VAL A 25 21.20 23.63 11.05
CA VAL A 25 21.52 22.37 11.73
C VAL A 25 23.01 22.12 11.53
N PRO A 26 23.80 21.99 12.62
CA PRO A 26 25.24 21.77 12.51
C PRO A 26 25.56 20.40 11.90
N GLN A 27 26.73 20.32 11.26
CA GLN A 27 27.17 19.10 10.57
C GLN A 27 27.28 17.87 11.51
N SER A 28 27.62 18.07 12.79
CA SER A 28 27.68 16.97 13.76
C SER A 28 26.31 16.34 14.01
N ILE A 29 25.25 17.13 14.02
CA ILE A 29 23.87 16.64 14.13
C ILE A 29 23.48 15.94 12.84
N TYR A 30 23.77 16.51 11.67
CA TYR A 30 23.56 15.79 10.40
C TYR A 30 24.27 14.44 10.38
N ALA A 31 25.53 14.36 10.79
CA ALA A 31 26.29 13.12 10.83
C ALA A 31 25.70 12.10 11.82
N GLY A 32 25.17 12.55 12.95
CA GLY A 32 24.48 11.68 13.92
C GLY A 32 23.11 11.17 13.45
N TRP A 33 22.47 11.87 12.52
CA TRP A 33 21.16 11.51 11.95
C TRP A 33 21.24 10.86 10.56
N ASP A 34 22.40 10.91 9.89
CA ASP A 34 22.57 10.37 8.54
C ASP A 34 22.49 8.84 8.56
N ALA A 35 21.32 8.33 8.19
CA ALA A 35 21.05 6.91 8.08
C ALA A 35 21.19 6.39 6.64
N ARG A 36 21.69 7.17 5.68
CA ARG A 36 21.71 6.76 4.26
C ARG A 36 22.57 5.53 4.02
N ALA A 37 23.77 5.49 4.60
CA ALA A 37 24.68 4.35 4.45
C ALA A 37 24.10 3.07 5.10
N GLU A 38 23.54 3.21 6.31
CA GLU A 38 22.91 2.09 7.01
C GLU A 38 21.62 1.61 6.32
N GLY A 39 20.82 2.54 5.79
CA GLY A 39 19.64 2.25 4.98
C GLY A 39 20.01 1.47 3.72
N ALA A 40 21.00 1.96 2.97
CA ALA A 40 21.51 1.27 1.77
C ALA A 40 22.03 -0.13 2.09
N ARG A 41 22.73 -0.31 3.23
CA ARG A 41 23.20 -1.63 3.68
C ARG A 41 22.04 -2.58 3.97
N ARG A 42 21.00 -2.11 4.66
CA ARG A 42 19.81 -2.93 4.99
C ARG A 42 19.03 -3.29 3.73
N GLU A 43 18.87 -2.34 2.82
CA GLU A 43 18.20 -2.56 1.54
C GLU A 43 18.97 -3.58 0.68
N ALA A 44 20.29 -3.45 0.57
CA ALA A 44 21.12 -4.41 -0.15
C ALA A 44 20.99 -5.83 0.44
N ALA A 45 21.04 -5.98 1.77
CA ALA A 45 20.84 -7.28 2.42
C ALA A 45 19.43 -7.85 2.17
N TRP A 46 18.41 -7.00 2.11
CA TRP A 46 17.05 -7.42 1.73
C TRP A 46 16.98 -7.85 0.26
N GLN A 47 17.63 -7.14 -0.65
CA GLN A 47 17.69 -7.49 -2.08
C GLN A 47 18.37 -8.85 -2.29
N GLU A 48 19.46 -9.13 -1.59
CA GLU A 48 20.11 -10.46 -1.60
C GLU A 48 19.15 -11.56 -1.11
N THR A 49 18.41 -11.29 -0.03
CA THR A 49 17.42 -12.24 0.49
C THR A 49 16.27 -12.45 -0.51
N PHE A 50 15.84 -11.38 -1.18
CA PHE A 50 14.78 -11.45 -2.18
C PHE A 50 15.22 -12.19 -3.45
N GLU A 51 16.50 -12.10 -3.85
CA GLU A 51 17.05 -12.90 -4.94
C GLU A 51 16.99 -14.40 -4.64
N LEU A 52 17.37 -14.80 -3.42
CA LEU A 52 17.23 -16.19 -2.96
C LEU A 52 15.76 -16.64 -2.95
N TYR A 53 14.85 -15.75 -2.52
CA TYR A 53 13.41 -15.99 -2.56
C TYR A 53 12.91 -16.18 -4.00
N ARG A 54 13.36 -15.36 -4.95
CA ARG A 54 12.98 -15.46 -6.37
C ARG A 54 13.40 -16.81 -6.97
N GLN A 55 14.58 -17.31 -6.61
CA GLN A 55 15.05 -18.62 -7.07
C GLN A 55 14.25 -19.78 -6.46
N ALA A 56 13.90 -19.67 -5.17
CA ALA A 56 13.14 -20.71 -4.47
C ALA A 56 11.64 -20.72 -4.81
N TYR A 57 11.06 -19.54 -5.11
CA TYR A 57 9.63 -19.34 -5.32
C TYR A 57 9.36 -18.39 -6.51
N PRO A 58 9.71 -18.78 -7.74
CA PRO A 58 9.68 -17.88 -8.90
C PRO A 58 8.28 -17.29 -9.18
N GLU A 59 7.22 -18.09 -9.04
CA GLU A 59 5.84 -17.63 -9.26
C GLU A 59 5.41 -16.61 -8.20
N LEU A 60 5.68 -16.88 -6.92
CA LEU A 60 5.33 -15.97 -5.82
C LEU A 60 6.15 -14.68 -5.84
N ALA A 61 7.42 -14.73 -6.27
CA ALA A 61 8.25 -13.56 -6.43
C ALA A 61 7.75 -12.66 -7.58
N ALA A 62 7.38 -13.26 -8.72
CA ALA A 62 6.76 -12.52 -9.82
C ALA A 62 5.43 -11.87 -9.39
N GLU A 63 4.60 -12.60 -8.63
CA GLU A 63 3.35 -12.05 -8.05
C GLU A 63 3.64 -10.88 -7.09
N PHE A 64 4.64 -11.01 -6.23
CA PHE A 64 5.05 -9.94 -5.31
C PHE A 64 5.53 -8.69 -6.07
N GLU A 65 6.39 -8.85 -7.07
CA GLU A 65 6.89 -7.75 -7.90
C GLU A 65 5.77 -7.04 -8.67
N ARG A 66 4.87 -7.80 -9.32
CA ARG A 66 3.68 -7.26 -10.00
C ARG A 66 2.83 -6.41 -9.05
N ARG A 67 2.54 -6.92 -7.86
CA ARG A 67 1.71 -6.24 -6.85
C ARG A 67 2.38 -4.98 -6.31
N LEU A 68 3.70 -4.99 -6.10
CA LEU A 68 4.45 -3.79 -5.70
C LEU A 68 4.49 -2.73 -6.81
N ALA A 69 4.52 -3.14 -8.07
CA ALA A 69 4.42 -2.23 -9.22
C ALA A 69 3.01 -1.65 -9.42
N GLY A 70 2.00 -2.19 -8.72
CA GLY A 70 0.60 -1.79 -8.89
C GLY A 70 0.00 -2.21 -10.24
N GLU A 71 0.61 -3.20 -10.88
CA GLU A 71 0.14 -3.76 -12.16
C GLU A 71 -0.93 -4.81 -11.90
N LEU A 72 -1.94 -4.91 -12.77
CA LEU A 72 -2.96 -5.97 -12.72
C LEU A 72 -2.47 -7.22 -13.47
N PRO A 73 -3.09 -8.40 -13.28
CA PRO A 73 -2.79 -9.57 -14.10
C PRO A 73 -2.88 -9.27 -15.60
N ALA A 74 -1.99 -9.83 -16.41
CA ALA A 74 -1.88 -9.50 -17.83
C ALA A 74 -3.17 -9.77 -18.63
N ASP A 75 -3.94 -10.78 -18.21
CA ASP A 75 -5.21 -11.19 -18.79
C ASP A 75 -6.44 -10.52 -18.13
N TRP A 76 -6.23 -9.63 -17.16
CA TRP A 76 -7.30 -8.95 -16.43
C TRP A 76 -8.34 -8.30 -17.36
N SER A 77 -7.88 -7.62 -18.40
CA SER A 77 -8.76 -6.92 -19.34
C SER A 77 -9.72 -7.85 -20.07
N LYS A 78 -9.26 -9.06 -20.37
CA LYS A 78 -10.08 -10.09 -20.97
C LYS A 78 -11.11 -10.61 -19.97
N HIS A 79 -10.69 -10.94 -18.74
CA HIS A 79 -11.57 -11.51 -17.73
C HIS A 79 -12.73 -10.59 -17.35
N TYR A 80 -12.46 -9.30 -17.11
CA TYR A 80 -13.55 -8.39 -16.74
C TYR A 80 -14.49 -8.14 -17.93
N ALA A 81 -13.99 -8.11 -19.16
CA ALA A 81 -14.83 -7.95 -20.36
C ALA A 81 -15.72 -9.18 -20.58
N ASP A 82 -15.15 -10.39 -20.49
CA ASP A 82 -15.90 -11.65 -20.59
C ASP A 82 -16.98 -11.72 -19.49
N TYR A 83 -16.69 -11.28 -18.26
CA TYR A 83 -17.68 -11.22 -17.17
C TYR A 83 -18.80 -10.22 -17.43
N ILE A 84 -18.50 -9.04 -18.00
CA ILE A 84 -19.53 -8.06 -18.39
C ILE A 84 -20.46 -8.64 -19.44
N GLU A 85 -19.91 -9.27 -20.49
CA GLU A 85 -20.71 -9.90 -21.55
C GLU A 85 -21.64 -10.98 -20.99
N GLN A 86 -21.12 -11.85 -20.12
CA GLN A 86 -21.92 -12.88 -19.46
C GLN A 86 -23.03 -12.28 -18.60
N THR A 87 -22.74 -11.22 -17.86
CA THR A 87 -23.72 -10.53 -17.01
C THR A 87 -24.85 -9.91 -17.85
N VAL A 88 -24.50 -9.27 -18.97
CA VAL A 88 -25.47 -8.70 -19.91
C VAL A 88 -26.33 -9.79 -20.54
N ALA A 89 -25.71 -10.89 -20.98
CA ALA A 89 -26.43 -12.02 -21.58
C ALA A 89 -27.38 -12.72 -20.59
N ALA A 90 -27.00 -12.81 -19.32
CA ALA A 90 -27.84 -13.38 -18.28
C ALA A 90 -29.11 -12.55 -18.00
N GLY A 91 -29.04 -11.22 -18.21
CA GLY A 91 -30.21 -10.32 -18.15
C GLY A 91 -31.00 -10.37 -16.83
N ALA A 92 -30.35 -10.78 -15.74
CA ALA A 92 -31.02 -11.06 -14.49
C ALA A 92 -31.47 -9.76 -13.80
N SER A 93 -32.66 -9.80 -13.16
CA SER A 93 -33.15 -8.70 -12.32
C SER A 93 -32.68 -8.94 -10.88
N LEU A 94 -31.65 -8.20 -10.46
CA LEU A 94 -31.06 -8.31 -9.13
C LEU A 94 -30.75 -6.94 -8.53
N ALA A 95 -30.77 -6.86 -7.19
CA ALA A 95 -30.32 -5.66 -6.49
C ALA A 95 -28.83 -5.43 -6.75
N THR A 96 -28.41 -4.16 -6.89
CA THR A 96 -27.02 -3.80 -7.21
C THR A 96 -26.00 -4.28 -6.18
N ARG A 97 -26.37 -4.38 -4.89
CA ARG A 97 -25.53 -5.01 -3.85
C ARG A 97 -25.29 -6.51 -4.08
N SER A 98 -26.26 -7.22 -4.67
CA SER A 98 -26.11 -8.62 -5.06
C SER A 98 -25.22 -8.72 -6.31
N ALA A 99 -25.39 -7.80 -7.26
CA ALA A 99 -24.54 -7.69 -8.45
C ALA A 99 -23.07 -7.48 -8.06
N SER A 100 -22.85 -6.58 -7.09
CA SER A 100 -21.53 -6.32 -6.51
C SER A 100 -20.90 -7.60 -5.98
N GLN A 101 -21.62 -8.41 -5.22
CA GLN A 101 -21.10 -9.68 -4.69
C GLN A 101 -20.80 -10.69 -5.78
N GLN A 102 -21.63 -10.78 -6.82
CA GLN A 102 -21.36 -11.66 -7.95
C GLN A 102 -20.07 -11.25 -8.66
N ALA A 103 -19.85 -9.95 -8.83
CA ALA A 103 -18.60 -9.43 -9.40
C ALA A 103 -17.39 -9.74 -8.49
N LEU A 104 -17.53 -9.57 -7.17
CA LEU A 104 -16.49 -9.94 -6.21
C LEU A 104 -16.14 -11.43 -6.29
N ASN A 105 -17.13 -12.31 -6.39
CA ASN A 105 -16.90 -13.75 -6.51
C ASN A 105 -16.27 -14.15 -7.86
N ALA A 106 -16.60 -13.45 -8.95
CA ALA A 106 -16.09 -13.77 -10.27
C ALA A 106 -14.67 -13.23 -10.50
N LEU A 107 -14.40 -12.02 -10.02
CA LEU A 107 -13.16 -11.29 -10.31
C LEU A 107 -12.15 -11.32 -9.15
N GLY A 108 -12.63 -11.45 -7.90
CA GLY A 108 -11.78 -11.48 -6.70
C GLY A 108 -10.72 -12.57 -6.71
N PRO A 109 -11.02 -13.83 -7.11
CA PRO A 109 -10.01 -14.90 -7.22
C PRO A 109 -8.85 -14.59 -8.19
N LEU A 110 -9.04 -13.65 -9.12
CA LEU A 110 -8.02 -13.24 -10.08
C LEU A 110 -7.13 -12.12 -9.53
N LEU A 111 -7.51 -11.51 -8.41
CA LEU A 111 -6.82 -10.39 -7.79
C LEU A 111 -6.33 -10.78 -6.38
N PRO A 112 -5.22 -11.51 -6.25
CA PRO A 112 -4.66 -11.88 -4.94
C PRO A 112 -4.22 -10.67 -4.08
N GLU A 113 -4.12 -9.48 -4.67
CA GLU A 113 -3.94 -8.20 -3.98
C GLU A 113 -5.21 -7.64 -3.34
N MET A 114 -6.39 -8.21 -3.63
CA MET A 114 -7.66 -7.71 -3.13
C MET A 114 -7.76 -7.90 -1.61
N LEU A 115 -7.73 -6.79 -0.89
CA LEU A 115 -7.93 -6.73 0.54
C LEU A 115 -9.07 -5.75 0.83
N GLY A 116 -10.20 -6.27 1.30
CA GLY A 116 -11.40 -5.50 1.55
C GLY A 116 -12.24 -6.11 2.66
N GLY A 117 -13.35 -5.43 3.00
CA GLY A 117 -14.26 -5.88 4.04
C GLY A 117 -15.40 -4.91 4.27
N SER A 118 -16.11 -5.10 5.38
CA SER A 118 -17.23 -4.26 5.77
C SER A 118 -17.27 -4.06 7.28
N ALA A 119 -17.61 -2.85 7.72
CA ALA A 119 -17.73 -2.52 9.12
C ALA A 119 -19.08 -3.04 9.66
N ASP A 120 -19.08 -4.25 10.22
CA ASP A 120 -20.23 -4.95 10.82
C ASP A 120 -21.44 -5.16 9.87
N LEU A 121 -21.26 -4.91 8.57
CA LEU A 121 -22.31 -4.97 7.57
C LEU A 121 -21.98 -5.94 6.45
N THR A 122 -21.19 -6.99 6.71
CA THR A 122 -20.74 -7.95 5.68
C THR A 122 -21.91 -8.55 4.90
N GLY A 123 -22.94 -9.03 5.61
CA GLY A 123 -24.15 -9.59 4.98
C GLY A 123 -25.09 -8.54 4.37
N SER A 124 -25.04 -7.29 4.84
CA SER A 124 -25.88 -6.20 4.30
C SER A 124 -25.30 -5.62 3.01
N ASN A 125 -23.97 -5.48 2.97
CA ASN A 125 -23.19 -4.94 1.86
C ASN A 125 -22.77 -6.03 0.86
N ASN A 126 -22.97 -7.31 1.20
CA ASN A 126 -22.56 -8.47 0.43
C ASN A 126 -21.07 -8.44 0.03
N THR A 127 -20.22 -8.24 1.02
CA THR A 127 -18.76 -8.14 0.86
C THR A 127 -18.02 -9.40 1.33
N ASN A 128 -18.73 -10.49 1.61
CA ASN A 128 -18.11 -11.80 1.76
C ASN A 128 -18.02 -12.44 0.38
N TRP A 129 -16.81 -12.64 -0.14
CA TRP A 129 -16.56 -13.27 -1.42
C TRP A 129 -15.71 -14.53 -1.26
N GLN A 130 -15.77 -15.39 -2.27
CA GLN A 130 -14.89 -16.54 -2.37
C GLN A 130 -13.55 -16.05 -2.89
N GLY A 131 -12.60 -15.82 -1.97
CA GLY A 131 -11.23 -15.37 -2.24
C GLY A 131 -10.25 -16.15 -1.40
#